data_AF-A0A6V7IJ13-F1
#
_entry.id   AF-A0A6V7IJ13-F1
#
_cell.length_a   1.000
_cell.length_b   1.000
_cell.length_c   1.000
_cell.angle_alpha   90.00
_cell.angle_beta   90.00
_cell.angle_gamma   90.00
#
_symmetry.space_group_name_H-M   'P 1'
#
loop_
_entity.id
_entity.type
_entity.pdbx_description
1 polymer ?
#
loop_
_entity_poly.entity_id
_entity_poly.type
_entity_poly.pdbx_seq_one_letter_code
_entity_poly.pdbx_strand_id
1 'polypeptide(L)' 'KGTRYVTCGSVLKLMNVDYNVRLHSHDIKYGSGSGQQSVTGTETKEDGNSYWLVKAATKKHCTRG' A
#
# COMPACT_ATOMS: atom_id res chain seq x y z
N LYS A 1 -21.96 3.10 0.86
CA LYS A 1 -21.84 1.94 1.79
C LYS A 1 -20.40 1.43 1.71
N GLY A 2 -19.63 1.51 2.80
CA GLY A 2 -18.25 0.99 2.80
C GLY A 2 -18.21 -0.53 2.85
N THR A 3 -17.18 -1.13 2.26
CA THR A 3 -16.89 -2.57 2.37
C THR A 3 -16.50 -2.88 3.81
N ARG A 4 -17.23 -3.82 4.44
CA ARG A 4 -17.09 -4.13 5.87
C ARG A 4 -15.91 -5.06 6.17
N TYR A 5 -15.40 -5.75 5.15
CA TYR A 5 -14.31 -6.70 5.23
C TYR A 5 -13.24 -6.36 4.20
N VAL A 6 -12.00 -6.69 4.51
CA VAL A 6 -10.89 -6.68 3.56
C VAL A 6 -10.77 -8.09 2.98
N THR A 7 -10.89 -8.20 1.66
CA THR A 7 -10.83 -9.46 0.91
C THR A 7 -9.71 -9.41 -0.13
N CYS A 8 -9.40 -10.57 -0.73
CA CYS A 8 -8.56 -10.61 -1.92
C CYS A 8 -9.13 -9.69 -3.01
N GLY A 9 -8.29 -8.85 -3.61
CA GLY A 9 -8.71 -7.86 -4.60
C GLY A 9 -9.18 -6.51 -4.03
N SER A 10 -9.24 -6.37 -2.70
CA SER A 10 -9.47 -5.08 -2.05
C SER A 10 -8.32 -4.11 -2.36
N VAL A 11 -8.66 -2.86 -2.64
CA VAL A 11 -7.72 -1.75 -2.77
C VAL A 11 -7.96 -0.79 -1.62
N LEU A 12 -6.89 -0.49 -0.86
CA LEU A 12 -6.99 0.30 0.37
C LEU A 12 -5.77 1.23 0.52
N LYS A 13 -5.91 2.23 1.41
CA LYS A 13 -4.78 3.04 1.89
C LYS A 13 -4.52 2.69 3.35
N LEU A 14 -3.28 2.36 3.71
CA LEU A 14 -2.90 2.08 5.10
C LEU A 14 -2.50 3.38 5.79
N MET A 15 -3.05 3.65 6.98
CA MET A 15 -2.75 4.82 7.79
C MET A 15 -1.95 4.40 9.03
N ASN A 16 -0.82 5.06 9.25
CA ASN A 16 -0.17 5.05 10.57
C ASN A 16 -0.93 6.05 11.47
N VAL A 17 -1.48 5.58 12.58
CA VAL A 17 -2.33 6.40 13.47
C VAL A 17 -1.54 7.34 14.38
N ASP A 18 -0.29 7.01 14.70
CA ASP A 18 0.56 7.80 15.60
C ASP A 18 1.09 9.05 14.90
N TYR A 19 1.47 8.91 13.62
CA TYR A 19 2.04 9.99 12.80
C TYR A 19 1.05 10.56 11.78
N ASN A 20 -0.14 9.98 11.64
CA ASN A 20 -1.19 10.42 10.71
C ASN A 20 -0.73 10.47 9.22
N VAL A 21 0.17 9.56 8.84
CA VAL A 21 0.71 9.42 7.47
C VAL A 21 0.25 8.12 6.82
N ARG A 22 0.18 8.10 5.48
CA ARG A 22 -0.18 6.91 4.69
C ARG A 22 1.05 6.21 4.14
N LEU A 23 0.99 4.87 4.12
CA LEU A 23 2.01 4.06 3.45
C LEU A 23 2.03 4.37 1.95
N HIS A 24 3.19 4.69 1.41
CA HIS A 24 3.33 5.29 0.10
C HIS A 24 4.60 4.80 -0.62
N SER A 25 4.50 4.51 -1.93
CA SER A 25 5.61 4.02 -2.76
C SER A 25 5.71 4.83 -4.05
N HIS A 26 6.82 5.55 -4.24
CA HIS A 26 7.04 6.46 -5.37
C HIS A 26 8.45 6.24 -5.94
N ASP A 27 8.72 6.69 -7.18
CA ASP A 27 9.97 6.41 -7.90
C ASP A 27 11.19 7.20 -7.37
N ILE A 28 11.45 7.04 -6.08
CA ILE A 28 12.65 7.47 -5.38
C ILE A 28 13.23 6.24 -4.71
N LYS A 29 14.55 6.08 -4.79
CA LYS A 29 15.30 4.93 -4.28
C LYS A 29 16.22 5.40 -3.16
N TYR A 30 16.49 4.52 -2.18
CA TYR A 30 17.55 4.80 -1.21
C TYR A 30 18.93 4.72 -1.88
N GLY A 31 19.86 5.57 -1.47
CA GLY A 31 21.21 5.66 -2.05
C GLY A 31 22.13 4.48 -1.76
N SER A 32 21.64 3.45 -1.06
CA SER A 32 22.39 2.25 -0.67
C SER A 32 21.45 1.03 -0.64
N GLY A 33 22.02 -0.18 -0.55
CA GLY A 33 21.25 -1.41 -0.46
C GLY A 33 20.78 -1.91 -1.82
N SER A 34 19.51 -2.34 -1.93
CA SER A 34 19.00 -3.00 -3.15
C SER A 34 18.77 -2.07 -4.34
N GLY A 35 18.71 -0.75 -4.12
CA GLY A 35 18.37 0.22 -5.16
C GLY A 35 16.92 0.10 -5.69
N GLN A 36 16.06 -0.63 -4.99
CA GLN A 36 14.64 -0.73 -5.33
C GLN A 36 13.87 0.51 -4.88
N GLN A 37 12.63 0.63 -5.36
CA GLN A 37 11.71 1.71 -5.00
C GLN A 37 11.56 1.82 -3.47
N SER A 38 11.57 3.04 -2.96
CA SER A 38 11.37 3.30 -1.53
C SER A 38 9.90 3.21 -1.13
N VAL A 39 9.70 2.77 0.12
CA VAL A 39 8.40 2.81 0.79
C VAL A 39 8.54 3.77 1.98
N THR A 40 7.62 4.73 2.07
CA THR A 40 7.68 5.87 3.00
C THR A 40 6.29 6.19 3.56
N GLY A 41 6.22 7.17 4.47
CA GLY A 41 4.97 7.78 4.94
C GLY A 41 4.73 9.14 4.28
N THR A 42 3.51 9.41 3.82
CA THR A 42 3.12 10.73 3.28
C THR A 42 1.89 11.30 3.97
N GLU A 43 1.86 12.61 4.18
CA GLU A 43 0.67 13.33 4.67
C GLU A 43 -0.38 13.54 3.56
N THR A 44 0.03 13.42 2.29
CA THR A 44 -0.84 13.64 1.12
C THR A 44 -1.91 12.55 1.01
N LYS A 45 -3.14 12.89 1.39
CA LYS A 45 -4.26 11.92 1.47
C LYS A 45 -4.68 11.38 0.11
N GLU A 46 -4.64 12.21 -0.91
CA GLU A 46 -5.19 11.90 -2.25
C GLU A 46 -4.18 11.25 -3.19
N ASP A 47 -2.95 11.04 -2.74
CA ASP A 47 -1.92 10.45 -3.58
C ASP A 47 -2.26 9.01 -3.98
N GLY A 48 -2.19 8.73 -5.28
CA GLY A 48 -2.47 7.43 -5.89
C GLY A 48 -1.43 6.37 -5.54
N ASN A 49 -0.19 6.76 -5.27
CA ASN A 49 0.89 5.88 -4.83
C ASN A 49 0.72 5.36 -3.40
N SER A 50 -0.37 5.76 -2.74
CA SER A 50 -0.78 5.26 -1.43
C SER A 50 -1.83 4.13 -1.52
N TYR A 51 -2.24 3.72 -2.72
CA TYR A 51 -3.14 2.58 -2.91
C TYR A 51 -2.39 1.25 -2.92
N TRP A 52 -2.88 0.30 -2.10
CA TRP A 52 -2.33 -1.04 -1.97
C TRP A 52 -3.38 -2.08 -2.32
N LEU A 53 -3.04 -2.98 -3.24
CA LEU A 53 -3.89 -4.10 -3.66
C LEU A 53 -3.59 -5.35 -2.84
N VAL A 54 -4.59 -5.89 -2.16
CA VAL A 54 -4.50 -7.15 -1.43
C VAL A 54 -4.50 -8.32 -2.43
N LYS A 55 -3.42 -9.08 -2.45
CA LYS A 55 -3.24 -10.28 -3.29
C LYS A 55 -3.03 -11.53 -2.42
N ALA A 56 -3.10 -12.70 -3.04
CA ALA A 56 -2.66 -13.94 -2.42
C ALA A 56 -1.16 -13.88 -2.08
N ALA A 57 -0.75 -14.79 -1.20
CA ALA A 57 0.67 -15.04 -0.95
C ALA A 57 1.42 -15.35 -2.26
N THR A 58 2.72 -15.08 -2.29
CA THR A 58 3.58 -15.28 -3.46
C THR A 58 3.40 -16.69 -4.05
N LYS A 59 3.22 -16.76 -5.37
CA LYS A 59 2.95 -17.99 -6.15
C LYS A 59 1.60 -18.67 -5.85
N LYS A 60 0.67 -18.01 -5.14
CA LYS A 60 -0.71 -18.49 -4.94
C LYS A 60 -1.71 -17.59 -5.68
N HIS A 61 -2.92 -18.10 -5.88
CA HIS A 61 -4.06 -17.35 -6.42
C HIS A 61 -5.18 -17.27 -5.38
N CYS A 62 -5.95 -16.18 -5.39
CA CYS A 62 -7.18 -16.05 -4.62
C CYS A 62 -8.25 -15.43 -5.51
N THR A 63 -9.49 -15.89 -5.35
CA THR A 63 -10.65 -15.29 -5.99
C THR A 63 -10.96 -13.96 -5.30
N ARG A 64 -11.35 -12.96 -6.09
CA ARG A 64 -11.85 -11.69 -5.54
C ARG A 64 -13.09 -11.96 -4.68
N GLY A 65 -13.03 -11.51 -3.43
CA GLY A 65 -14.13 -11.65 -2.46
C GLY A 65 -14.97 -10.40 -2.32
#